data_AF-A0A520HH92-F1
#
_entry.id   AF-A0A520HH92-F1
#
_cell.length_a   1.000
_cell.length_b   1.000
_cell.length_c   1.000
_cell.angle_alpha   90.00
_cell.angle_beta   90.00
_cell.angle_gamma   90.00
#
_symmetry.space_group_name_H-M   'P 1'
#
loop_
_entity.id
_entity.type
_entity.pdbx_description
1 polymer ?
#
loop_
_entity_poly.entity_id
_entity_poly.type
_entity_poly.pdbx_seq_one_letter_code
_entity_poly.pdbx_strand_id
1 'polypeptide(L)'
;PVVIMDEIIPVDADPADIQKPRNTYDECVEYVINELNDAQQFLPLKVTDNNQLSRPDQLTCMALKSRLLLYAASPLFNGNSEMASLKNKDGVPLINQSQDASKWVKAAEAAKLLIDAMPGGLYKKNDADGNYDALASYRDIYFDRWNKEVIWARHSGGSSGTWEWNGGLIQVAGYANYGATQQLVDAFFMANGESPVLGYNADSKPIINSNSGYVESGPSAAGTKYTKAGVWNMYVNREPRFYASITFSGSEWVYKGADGKTPLYAEFFATGKDGLQGGARGMDPTKSGYVIRKYVSPNSDVFNRKLFDNAAWLFFRLGEIYLNYAEALNESSPGHPDIFKYVNLIRERAGIPQYGSGPGALPVPSSQDEARRKIVAERRVELVFESHRLFDTRRWKIAPQTDGGPM
;
A
#
# COMPACT_ATOMS: atom_id res chain seq x y z
N PRO A 1 21.48 -8.94 -4.59
CA PRO A 1 22.64 -9.84 -4.64
C PRO A 1 22.79 -10.60 -3.32
N VAL A 2 22.53 -11.89 -3.37
CA VAL A 2 22.65 -12.85 -2.27
C VAL A 2 23.42 -14.07 -2.78
N VAL A 3 23.82 -14.97 -1.88
CA VAL A 3 24.34 -16.28 -2.28
C VAL A 3 23.16 -17.15 -2.69
N ILE A 4 23.20 -17.72 -3.89
CA ILE A 4 22.25 -18.77 -4.29
C ILE A 4 22.75 -20.09 -3.69
N MET A 5 21.86 -20.77 -2.97
CA MET A 5 22.09 -22.11 -2.43
C MET A 5 21.03 -23.03 -3.01
N ASP A 6 21.39 -23.72 -4.09
CA ASP A 6 20.58 -24.67 -4.86
C ASP A 6 20.88 -26.13 -4.50
N GLU A 7 21.80 -26.35 -3.57
CA GLU A 7 22.21 -27.65 -3.08
C GLU A 7 22.05 -27.76 -1.56
N ILE A 8 21.76 -28.97 -1.08
CA ILE A 8 21.73 -29.25 0.36
C ILE A 8 23.18 -29.33 0.85
N ILE A 9 23.57 -28.41 1.73
CA ILE A 9 24.89 -28.40 2.34
C ILE A 9 24.83 -29.16 3.69
N PRO A 10 25.69 -30.18 3.91
CA PRO A 10 25.79 -30.86 5.19
C PRO A 10 26.11 -29.90 6.35
N VAL A 11 25.60 -30.21 7.55
CA VAL A 11 25.85 -29.38 8.75
C VAL A 11 27.34 -29.35 9.14
N ASP A 12 28.09 -30.38 8.73
CA ASP A 12 29.52 -30.58 8.95
C ASP A 12 30.35 -30.30 7.68
N ALA A 13 29.78 -29.63 6.67
CA ALA A 13 30.51 -29.22 5.47
C ALA A 13 31.69 -28.31 5.84
N ASP A 14 32.75 -28.35 5.02
CA ASP A 14 33.90 -27.49 5.22
C ASP A 14 33.46 -26.01 5.12
N PRO A 15 33.94 -25.11 6.00
CA PRO A 15 33.67 -23.68 5.87
C PRO A 15 33.90 -23.11 4.47
N ALA A 16 34.84 -23.67 3.69
CA ALA A 16 35.08 -23.28 2.31
C ALA A 16 33.87 -23.54 1.39
N ASP A 17 33.07 -24.57 1.66
CA ASP A 17 31.90 -24.96 0.86
C ASP A 17 30.69 -24.05 1.10
N ILE A 18 30.62 -23.39 2.27
CA ILE A 18 29.57 -22.41 2.62
C ILE A 18 29.97 -20.95 2.35
N GLN A 19 31.27 -20.66 2.24
CA GLN A 19 31.78 -19.31 1.97
C GLN A 19 31.77 -18.96 0.48
N LYS A 20 30.59 -19.07 -0.15
CA LYS A 20 30.38 -18.74 -1.56
C LYS A 20 30.27 -17.20 -1.76
N PRO A 21 30.81 -16.66 -2.88
CA PRO A 21 30.58 -15.25 -3.22
C PRO A 21 29.09 -15.01 -3.50
N ARG A 22 28.66 -13.75 -3.42
CA ARG A 22 27.27 -13.39 -3.78
C ARG A 22 27.11 -13.53 -5.28
N ASN A 23 25.97 -14.04 -5.71
CA ASN A 23 25.55 -13.91 -7.09
C ASN A 23 25.20 -12.45 -7.40
N THR A 24 25.30 -12.09 -8.67
CA THR A 24 24.84 -10.78 -9.14
C THR A 24 23.33 -10.66 -8.90
N TYR A 25 22.82 -9.44 -8.85
CA TYR A 25 21.37 -9.24 -8.70
C TYR A 25 20.58 -9.89 -9.84
N ASP A 26 21.09 -9.82 -11.07
CA ASP A 26 20.40 -10.38 -12.23
C ASP A 26 20.41 -11.91 -12.22
N GLU A 27 21.50 -12.55 -11.80
CA GLU A 27 21.53 -14.01 -11.55
C GLU A 27 20.53 -14.43 -10.47
N CYS A 28 20.42 -13.65 -9.38
CA CYS A 28 19.43 -13.93 -8.33
C CYS A 28 17.99 -13.82 -8.88
N VAL A 29 17.71 -12.82 -9.71
CA VAL A 29 16.40 -12.62 -10.32
C VAL A 29 16.07 -13.77 -11.27
N GLU A 30 17.02 -14.16 -12.11
CA GLU A 30 16.84 -15.27 -13.06
C GLU A 30 16.60 -16.60 -12.35
N TYR A 31 17.38 -16.90 -11.31
CA TYR A 31 17.16 -18.08 -10.46
C TYR A 31 15.73 -18.13 -9.90
N VAL A 32 15.28 -17.04 -9.26
CA VAL A 32 13.91 -16.99 -8.70
C VAL A 32 12.85 -17.14 -9.80
N ILE A 33 13.06 -16.56 -10.98
CA ILE A 33 12.12 -16.71 -12.10
C ILE A 33 12.04 -18.17 -12.57
N ASN A 34 13.17 -18.86 -12.67
CA ASN A 34 13.21 -20.26 -13.09
C ASN A 34 12.49 -21.16 -12.07
N GLU A 35 12.77 -20.99 -10.78
CA GLU A 35 12.07 -21.70 -9.70
C GLU A 35 10.55 -21.47 -9.75
N LEU A 36 10.12 -20.23 -10.03
CA LEU A 36 8.69 -19.92 -10.16
C LEU A 36 8.05 -20.55 -11.39
N ASN A 37 8.75 -20.59 -12.53
CA ASN A 37 8.25 -21.24 -13.75
C ASN A 37 8.14 -22.76 -13.54
N ASP A 38 9.11 -23.37 -12.86
CA ASP A 38 9.09 -24.81 -12.56
C ASP A 38 7.97 -25.15 -11.59
N ALA A 39 7.82 -24.39 -10.50
CA ALA A 39 6.73 -24.57 -9.54
C ALA A 39 5.35 -24.43 -10.20
N GLN A 40 5.17 -23.49 -11.14
CA GLN A 40 3.90 -23.28 -11.83
C GLN A 40 3.40 -24.53 -12.57
N GLN A 41 4.30 -25.39 -13.05
CA GLN A 41 3.94 -26.62 -13.78
C GLN A 41 3.19 -27.63 -12.90
N PHE A 42 3.35 -27.55 -11.58
CA PHE A 42 2.80 -28.51 -10.61
C PHE A 42 1.69 -27.94 -9.73
N LEU A 43 1.39 -26.64 -9.86
CA LEU A 43 0.38 -25.95 -9.06
C LEU A 43 -0.95 -25.81 -9.83
N PRO A 44 -2.10 -25.84 -9.14
CA PRO A 44 -3.37 -25.47 -9.77
C PRO A 44 -3.34 -23.98 -10.13
N LEU A 45 -4.16 -23.57 -11.11
CA LEU A 45 -4.28 -22.14 -11.46
C LEU A 45 -4.62 -21.31 -10.23
N LYS A 46 -5.67 -21.71 -9.50
CA LYS A 46 -6.13 -21.09 -8.25
C LYS A 46 -6.53 -22.20 -7.26
N VAL A 47 -6.11 -22.10 -6.01
CA VAL A 47 -6.63 -22.98 -4.96
C VAL A 47 -8.08 -22.61 -4.64
N THR A 48 -8.98 -23.60 -4.67
CA THR A 48 -10.42 -23.42 -4.38
C THR A 48 -10.91 -24.24 -3.18
N ASP A 49 -10.11 -25.18 -2.68
CA ASP A 49 -10.42 -25.90 -1.45
C ASP A 49 -10.34 -24.95 -0.25
N ASN A 50 -11.47 -24.79 0.46
CA ASN A 50 -11.62 -23.92 1.63
C ASN A 50 -10.59 -24.19 2.73
N ASN A 51 -10.12 -25.44 2.87
CA ASN A 51 -9.11 -25.81 3.87
C ASN A 51 -7.68 -25.49 3.43
N GLN A 52 -7.48 -25.03 2.19
CA GLN A 52 -6.18 -24.84 1.58
C GLN A 52 -5.98 -23.45 0.97
N LEU A 53 -6.91 -22.51 1.15
CA LEU A 53 -6.88 -21.20 0.46
C LEU A 53 -5.62 -20.36 0.71
N SER A 54 -4.85 -20.64 1.77
CA SER A 54 -3.53 -20.02 2.01
C SER A 54 -2.35 -20.69 1.30
N ARG A 55 -2.55 -21.84 0.63
CA ARG A 55 -1.48 -22.49 -0.14
C ARG A 55 -1.20 -21.71 -1.42
N PRO A 56 0.07 -21.63 -1.84
CA PRO A 56 0.41 -20.98 -3.11
C PRO A 56 -0.19 -21.75 -4.30
N ASP A 57 -0.49 -21.01 -5.36
CA ASP A 57 -1.00 -21.46 -6.66
C ASP A 57 -0.23 -20.78 -7.81
N GLN A 58 -0.60 -21.06 -9.07
CA GLN A 58 0.05 -20.42 -10.20
C GLN A 58 -0.10 -18.88 -10.17
N LEU A 59 -1.26 -18.35 -9.75
CA LEU A 59 -1.46 -16.90 -9.61
C LEU A 59 -0.47 -16.29 -8.60
N THR A 60 -0.18 -17.00 -7.51
CA THR A 60 0.83 -16.61 -6.52
C THR A 60 2.21 -16.48 -7.16
N CYS A 61 2.62 -17.48 -7.96
CA CYS A 61 3.89 -17.45 -8.69
C CYS A 61 3.94 -16.29 -9.70
N MET A 62 2.84 -16.05 -10.44
CA MET A 62 2.75 -14.93 -11.39
C MET A 62 2.86 -13.57 -10.68
N ALA A 63 2.26 -13.42 -9.49
CA ALA A 63 2.29 -12.18 -8.74
C ALA A 63 3.69 -11.87 -8.19
N LEU A 64 4.37 -12.88 -7.64
CA LEU A 64 5.75 -12.72 -7.19
C LEU A 64 6.67 -12.39 -8.37
N LYS A 65 6.51 -13.07 -9.51
CA LYS A 65 7.25 -12.77 -10.74
C LYS A 65 7.02 -11.35 -11.24
N SER A 66 5.77 -10.87 -11.24
CA SER A 66 5.42 -9.48 -11.61
C SER A 66 6.13 -8.46 -10.72
N ARG A 67 6.07 -8.61 -9.38
CA ARG A 67 6.73 -7.69 -8.44
C ARG A 67 8.26 -7.76 -8.58
N LEU A 68 8.82 -8.96 -8.71
CA LEU A 68 10.26 -9.18 -8.85
C LEU A 68 10.81 -8.49 -10.11
N LEU A 69 10.17 -8.70 -11.26
CA LEU A 69 10.56 -8.07 -12.52
C LEU A 69 10.41 -6.55 -12.49
N LEU A 70 9.35 -6.03 -11.87
CA LEU A 70 9.20 -4.59 -11.65
C LEU A 70 10.38 -4.02 -10.85
N TYR A 71 10.79 -4.71 -9.78
CA TYR A 71 11.91 -4.27 -8.95
C TYR A 71 13.22 -4.38 -9.73
N ALA A 72 13.45 -5.46 -10.46
CA ALA A 72 14.63 -5.65 -11.28
C ALA A 72 14.77 -4.62 -12.41
N ALA A 73 13.66 -4.10 -12.93
CA ALA A 73 13.65 -3.03 -13.93
C ALA A 73 13.88 -1.63 -13.34
N SER A 74 13.67 -1.47 -12.03
CA SER A 74 13.69 -0.16 -11.34
C SER A 74 15.09 0.47 -11.23
N PRO A 75 15.20 1.81 -11.11
CA PRO A 75 16.48 2.54 -11.10
C PRO A 75 17.55 2.04 -10.13
N LEU A 76 17.17 1.48 -8.97
CA LEU A 76 18.13 0.93 -8.01
C LEU A 76 18.93 -0.25 -8.56
N PHE A 77 18.31 -1.06 -9.42
CA PHE A 77 18.84 -2.35 -9.89
C PHE A 77 19.15 -2.37 -11.40
N ASN A 78 18.73 -1.35 -12.14
CA ASN A 78 18.86 -1.27 -13.60
C ASN A 78 19.58 0.02 -14.03
N GLY A 79 20.92 -0.05 -14.14
CA GLY A 79 21.73 1.09 -14.56
C GLY A 79 22.27 1.97 -13.44
N ASN A 80 22.49 1.40 -12.24
CA ASN A 80 22.84 2.17 -11.06
C ASN A 80 24.37 2.30 -10.86
N SER A 81 24.95 3.34 -11.46
CA SER A 81 26.39 3.65 -11.37
C SER A 81 26.89 4.00 -9.96
N GLU A 82 26.00 4.44 -9.05
CA GLU A 82 26.37 4.73 -7.65
C GLU A 82 26.79 3.47 -6.89
N MET A 83 26.36 2.30 -7.36
CA MET A 83 26.70 1.00 -6.76
C MET A 83 27.93 0.35 -7.42
N ALA A 84 28.69 1.09 -8.23
CA ALA A 84 29.86 0.55 -8.93
C ALA A 84 30.90 -0.06 -8.00
N SER A 85 31.02 0.42 -6.76
CA SER A 85 31.95 -0.12 -5.76
C SER A 85 31.46 -1.42 -5.10
N LEU A 86 30.17 -1.77 -5.23
CA LEU A 86 29.62 -3.01 -4.71
C LEU A 86 29.95 -4.17 -5.64
N LYS A 87 31.11 -4.80 -5.38
CA LYS A 87 31.66 -5.90 -6.17
C LYS A 87 32.04 -7.08 -5.27
N ASN A 88 32.09 -8.27 -5.86
CA ASN A 88 32.79 -9.39 -5.25
C ASN A 88 34.31 -9.17 -5.25
N LYS A 89 35.05 -10.03 -4.52
CA LYS A 89 36.53 -9.98 -4.44
C LYS A 89 37.21 -10.19 -5.80
N ASP A 90 36.55 -10.87 -6.72
CA ASP A 90 36.97 -11.10 -8.11
C ASP A 90 36.73 -9.88 -9.02
N GLY A 91 36.14 -8.80 -8.50
CA GLY A 91 35.84 -7.58 -9.24
C GLY A 91 34.53 -7.60 -10.01
N VAL A 92 33.71 -8.66 -9.92
CA VAL A 92 32.39 -8.73 -10.56
C VAL A 92 31.42 -7.75 -9.87
N PRO A 93 30.83 -6.77 -10.60
CA PRO A 93 29.80 -5.89 -10.06
C PRO A 93 28.53 -6.65 -9.69
N LEU A 94 27.98 -6.38 -8.51
CA LEU A 94 26.80 -7.09 -8.02
C LEU A 94 25.47 -6.47 -8.47
N ILE A 95 25.51 -5.26 -9.02
CA ILE A 95 24.36 -4.51 -9.54
C ILE A 95 24.68 -4.08 -10.97
N ASN A 96 23.71 -4.17 -11.87
CA ASN A 96 23.89 -3.73 -13.25
C ASN A 96 24.12 -2.20 -13.30
N GLN A 97 25.18 -1.81 -14.00
CA GLN A 97 25.64 -0.43 -14.14
C GLN A 97 25.11 0.28 -15.40
N SER A 98 24.48 -0.47 -16.31
CA SER A 98 23.89 0.05 -17.55
C SER A 98 22.38 -0.22 -17.59
N GLN A 99 21.61 0.70 -18.16
CA GLN A 99 20.17 0.52 -18.31
C GLN A 99 19.87 -0.55 -19.36
N ASP A 100 18.97 -1.46 -19.01
CA ASP A 100 18.36 -2.42 -19.91
C ASP A 100 16.86 -2.15 -20.00
N ALA A 101 16.42 -1.58 -21.13
CA ALA A 101 15.02 -1.27 -21.39
C ALA A 101 14.13 -2.51 -21.49
N SER A 102 14.70 -3.68 -21.84
CA SER A 102 13.93 -4.93 -21.97
C SER A 102 13.37 -5.41 -20.63
N LYS A 103 13.98 -5.01 -19.49
CA LYS A 103 13.47 -5.35 -18.16
C LYS A 103 12.08 -4.76 -17.89
N TRP A 104 11.80 -3.55 -18.39
CA TRP A 104 10.48 -2.93 -18.27
C TRP A 104 9.44 -3.64 -19.13
N VAL A 105 9.81 -4.07 -20.34
CA VAL A 105 8.93 -4.87 -21.21
C VAL A 105 8.55 -6.18 -20.52
N LYS A 106 9.53 -6.93 -20.01
CA LYS A 106 9.29 -8.18 -19.27
C LYS A 106 8.40 -7.97 -18.03
N ALA A 107 8.60 -6.87 -17.30
CA ALA A 107 7.77 -6.52 -16.15
C ALA A 107 6.31 -6.23 -16.55
N ALA A 108 6.09 -5.51 -17.65
CA ALA A 108 4.76 -5.22 -18.17
C ALA A 108 4.05 -6.49 -18.64
N GLU A 109 4.74 -7.35 -19.39
CA GLU A 109 4.21 -8.65 -19.85
C GLU A 109 3.82 -9.56 -18.68
N ALA A 110 4.68 -9.68 -17.67
CA ALA A 110 4.42 -10.51 -16.49
C ALA A 110 3.21 -10.01 -15.68
N ALA A 111 3.07 -8.69 -15.52
CA ALA A 111 1.91 -8.10 -14.85
C ALA A 111 0.63 -8.31 -15.68
N LYS A 112 0.70 -8.13 -17.00
CA LYS A 112 -0.45 -8.31 -17.91
C LYS A 112 -0.96 -9.74 -17.93
N LEU A 113 -0.07 -10.73 -17.97
CA LEU A 113 -0.42 -12.15 -17.93
C LEU A 113 -1.28 -12.49 -16.70
N LEU A 114 -0.90 -11.97 -15.54
CA LEU A 114 -1.67 -12.18 -14.30
C LEU A 114 -3.02 -11.45 -14.32
N ILE A 115 -3.05 -10.22 -14.84
CA ILE A 115 -4.31 -9.48 -14.99
C ILE A 115 -5.30 -10.28 -15.86
N ASP A 116 -4.83 -10.85 -16.95
CA ASP A 116 -5.66 -11.64 -17.87
C ASP A 116 -6.13 -12.96 -17.23
N ALA A 117 -5.33 -13.54 -16.35
CA ALA A 117 -5.71 -14.70 -15.55
C ALA A 117 -6.72 -14.38 -14.42
N MET A 118 -7.03 -13.11 -14.17
CA MET A 118 -7.95 -12.64 -13.12
C MET A 118 -9.05 -11.71 -13.64
N PRO A 119 -9.97 -12.19 -14.50
CA PRO A 119 -10.98 -11.35 -15.15
C PRO A 119 -12.05 -10.79 -14.20
N GLY A 120 -12.12 -11.25 -12.95
CA GLY A 120 -13.09 -10.78 -11.96
C GLY A 120 -12.90 -9.33 -11.51
N GLY A 121 -11.70 -8.77 -11.70
CA GLY A 121 -11.37 -7.39 -11.36
C GLY A 121 -11.35 -7.09 -9.86
N LEU A 122 -11.28 -5.80 -9.52
CA LEU A 122 -11.17 -5.32 -8.14
C LEU A 122 -12.44 -5.60 -7.33
N TYR A 123 -12.25 -5.78 -6.02
CA TYR A 123 -13.32 -5.96 -5.06
C TYR A 123 -14.17 -4.68 -4.94
N LYS A 124 -15.49 -4.86 -4.94
CA LYS A 124 -16.50 -3.81 -4.85
C LYS A 124 -17.60 -4.29 -3.90
N LYS A 125 -18.13 -3.37 -3.09
CA LYS A 125 -19.17 -3.62 -2.10
C LYS A 125 -20.23 -2.52 -2.18
N ASN A 126 -21.47 -2.90 -1.96
CA ASN A 126 -22.59 -1.98 -1.80
C ASN A 126 -22.99 -1.88 -0.32
N ASP A 127 -23.60 -0.78 0.07
CA ASP A 127 -24.21 -0.61 1.39
C ASP A 127 -25.51 -1.43 1.54
N ALA A 128 -26.14 -1.33 2.71
CA ALA A 128 -27.36 -2.09 3.03
C ALA A 128 -28.55 -1.73 2.12
N ASP A 129 -28.55 -0.52 1.54
CA ASP A 129 -29.58 -0.04 0.61
C ASP A 129 -29.25 -0.38 -0.84
N GLY A 130 -28.14 -1.08 -1.09
CA GLY A 130 -27.69 -1.51 -2.41
C GLY A 130 -26.91 -0.45 -3.19
N ASN A 131 -26.58 0.70 -2.59
CA ASN A 131 -25.78 1.73 -3.25
C ASN A 131 -24.29 1.41 -3.17
N TYR A 132 -23.52 1.85 -4.17
CA TYR A 132 -22.08 1.62 -4.19
C TYR A 132 -21.37 2.31 -3.00
N ASP A 133 -20.57 1.54 -2.24
CA ASP A 133 -19.79 2.04 -1.12
C ASP A 133 -18.29 1.95 -1.41
N ALA A 134 -17.70 3.07 -1.84
CA ALA A 134 -16.27 3.17 -2.10
C ALA A 134 -15.39 2.94 -0.86
N LEU A 135 -15.85 3.35 0.33
CA LEU A 135 -15.11 3.16 1.57
C LEU A 135 -15.05 1.66 1.91
N ALA A 136 -16.21 0.98 1.89
CA ALA A 136 -16.26 -0.45 2.18
C ALA A 136 -15.58 -1.29 1.09
N SER A 137 -15.67 -0.88 -0.18
CA SER A 137 -14.97 -1.51 -1.31
C SER A 137 -13.44 -1.48 -1.17
N TYR A 138 -12.90 -0.54 -0.39
CA TYR A 138 -11.47 -0.47 -0.09
C TYR A 138 -11.12 -1.13 1.26
N ARG A 139 -11.91 -0.85 2.29
CA ARG A 139 -11.66 -1.33 3.65
C ARG A 139 -11.85 -2.84 3.77
N ASP A 140 -12.90 -3.39 3.16
CA ASP A 140 -13.34 -4.77 3.42
C ASP A 140 -12.60 -5.81 2.57
N ILE A 141 -11.66 -5.39 1.69
CA ILE A 141 -10.77 -6.31 0.96
C ILE A 141 -10.07 -7.28 1.92
N TYR A 142 -9.76 -6.82 3.14
CA TYR A 142 -9.03 -7.57 4.17
C TYR A 142 -9.95 -8.39 5.09
N PHE A 143 -11.25 -8.07 5.11
CA PHE A 143 -12.22 -8.65 6.05
C PHE A 143 -13.15 -9.67 5.36
N ASP A 144 -13.49 -9.43 4.10
CA ASP A 144 -14.19 -10.38 3.24
C ASP A 144 -13.14 -11.28 2.59
N ARG A 145 -12.64 -12.26 3.37
CA ARG A 145 -11.54 -13.15 2.96
C ARG A 145 -11.82 -13.80 1.62
N TRP A 146 -10.75 -14.06 0.88
CA TRP A 146 -10.78 -14.83 -0.37
C TRP A 146 -11.71 -14.24 -1.43
N ASN A 147 -11.97 -12.93 -1.34
CA ASN A 147 -12.65 -12.21 -2.40
C ASN A 147 -11.81 -12.23 -3.69
N LYS A 148 -12.46 -11.89 -4.80
CA LYS A 148 -11.90 -11.94 -6.15
C LYS A 148 -10.64 -11.09 -6.39
N GLU A 149 -10.32 -10.12 -5.53
CA GLU A 149 -9.10 -9.30 -5.63
C GLU A 149 -7.88 -9.99 -4.98
N VAL A 150 -8.10 -10.98 -4.10
CA VAL A 150 -7.03 -11.65 -3.34
C VAL A 150 -6.31 -12.69 -4.18
N ILE A 151 -5.00 -12.48 -4.37
CA ILE A 151 -4.12 -13.45 -5.04
C ILE A 151 -3.59 -14.44 -4.02
N TRP A 152 -2.89 -13.95 -3.00
CA TRP A 152 -2.34 -14.79 -1.94
C TRP A 152 -2.34 -14.07 -0.60
N ALA A 153 -2.70 -14.81 0.45
CA ALA A 153 -2.86 -14.28 1.80
C ALA A 153 -2.65 -15.35 2.85
N ARG A 154 -2.26 -14.93 4.06
CA ARG A 154 -2.34 -15.78 5.25
C ARG A 154 -3.57 -15.42 6.08
N HIS A 155 -4.15 -16.43 6.71
CA HIS A 155 -5.08 -16.22 7.80
C HIS A 155 -4.33 -15.57 8.99
N SER A 156 -4.90 -14.53 9.58
CA SER A 156 -4.29 -13.85 10.73
C SER A 156 -4.31 -14.69 12.01
N GLY A 157 -5.05 -15.81 12.06
CA GLY A 157 -4.90 -16.87 13.08
C GLY A 157 -4.97 -16.37 14.53
N GLY A 158 -5.89 -15.45 14.84
CA GLY A 158 -6.04 -14.86 16.18
C GLY A 158 -4.92 -13.90 16.60
N SER A 159 -3.90 -13.70 15.77
CA SER A 159 -2.84 -12.70 15.96
C SER A 159 -3.27 -11.29 15.53
N SER A 160 -4.53 -11.11 15.11
CA SER A 160 -5.11 -9.80 14.82
C SER A 160 -5.06 -8.89 16.04
N GLY A 161 -5.22 -9.41 17.26
CA GLY A 161 -5.31 -8.56 18.45
C GLY A 161 -4.21 -7.52 18.60
N THR A 162 -2.96 -7.86 18.28
CA THR A 162 -1.89 -6.87 18.32
C THR A 162 -2.18 -5.70 17.38
N TRP A 163 -2.67 -5.92 16.17
CA TRP A 163 -2.96 -4.85 15.24
C TRP A 163 -4.10 -3.95 15.73
N GLU A 164 -5.25 -4.52 16.12
CA GLU A 164 -6.38 -3.73 16.62
C GLU A 164 -6.06 -2.98 17.92
N TRP A 165 -5.28 -3.55 18.84
CA TRP A 165 -4.80 -2.82 20.02
C TRP A 165 -3.84 -1.70 19.63
N ASN A 166 -2.85 -1.96 18.78
CA ASN A 166 -1.84 -0.96 18.38
C ASN A 166 -2.42 0.16 17.50
N GLY A 167 -3.42 -0.13 16.67
CA GLY A 167 -4.19 0.85 15.90
C GLY A 167 -5.37 1.45 16.67
N GLY A 168 -5.68 0.94 17.87
CA GLY A 168 -6.82 1.36 18.68
C GLY A 168 -6.57 2.66 19.44
N LEU A 169 -7.63 3.46 19.62
CA LEU A 169 -7.62 4.67 20.45
C LEU A 169 -7.40 4.34 21.94
N ILE A 170 -6.84 5.30 22.71
CA ILE A 170 -6.63 5.14 24.15
C ILE A 170 -7.98 4.99 24.86
N GLN A 171 -8.99 5.77 24.45
CA GLN A 171 -10.32 5.73 25.05
C GLN A 171 -11.05 4.37 24.90
N VAL A 172 -10.57 3.48 24.01
CA VAL A 172 -11.07 2.10 23.85
C VAL A 172 -10.09 1.04 24.36
N ALA A 173 -9.16 1.45 25.24
CA ALA A 173 -8.09 0.60 25.79
C ALA A 173 -7.06 0.10 24.75
N GLY A 174 -7.00 0.74 23.58
CA GLY A 174 -5.91 0.58 22.60
C GLY A 174 -4.61 1.24 23.07
N TYR A 175 -3.58 1.11 22.23
CA TYR A 175 -2.23 1.62 22.48
C TYR A 175 -1.83 2.79 21.58
N ALA A 176 -2.60 3.11 20.53
CA ALA A 176 -2.31 4.21 19.60
C ALA A 176 -0.88 4.24 19.02
N ASN A 177 -0.19 3.10 19.00
CA ASN A 177 1.22 2.96 18.64
C ASN A 177 1.49 3.21 17.15
N TYR A 178 0.53 2.86 16.30
CA TYR A 178 0.68 2.98 14.86
C TYR A 178 0.32 4.39 14.40
N GLY A 179 1.27 5.32 14.57
CA GLY A 179 1.13 6.70 14.10
C GLY A 179 1.41 6.85 12.60
N ALA A 180 0.52 7.54 11.89
CA ALA A 180 0.77 7.97 10.50
C ALA A 180 1.52 9.31 10.49
N THR A 181 2.31 9.58 9.45
CA THR A 181 3.03 10.86 9.32
C THR A 181 2.17 11.92 8.63
N GLN A 182 2.43 13.20 8.88
CA GLN A 182 1.75 14.30 8.16
C GLN A 182 1.95 14.16 6.64
N GLN A 183 3.17 13.83 6.19
CA GLN A 183 3.43 13.63 4.76
C GLN A 183 2.61 12.50 4.13
N LEU A 184 2.24 11.48 4.91
CA LEU A 184 1.34 10.45 4.43
C LEU A 184 -0.11 10.92 4.40
N VAL A 185 -0.55 11.68 5.41
CA VAL A 185 -1.87 12.33 5.42
C VAL A 185 -2.03 13.24 4.20
N ASP A 186 -0.99 14.00 3.86
CA ASP A 186 -0.97 14.91 2.71
C ASP A 186 -0.92 14.16 1.36
N ALA A 187 -0.58 12.87 1.35
CA ALA A 187 -0.52 12.09 0.12
C ALA A 187 -1.88 11.58 -0.36
N PHE A 188 -2.87 11.44 0.54
CA PHE A 188 -4.23 11.05 0.15
C PHE A 188 -4.88 12.14 -0.70
N PHE A 189 -5.56 11.75 -1.77
CA PHE A 189 -6.26 12.66 -2.65
C PHE A 189 -7.43 13.35 -1.94
N MET A 190 -7.84 14.49 -2.49
CA MET A 190 -9.14 15.10 -2.20
C MET A 190 -10.26 14.29 -2.87
N ALA A 191 -11.52 14.55 -2.50
CA ALA A 191 -12.69 13.88 -3.08
C ALA A 191 -12.83 14.12 -4.60
N ASN A 192 -12.28 15.23 -5.11
CA ASN A 192 -12.18 15.50 -6.55
C ASN A 192 -11.00 14.75 -7.23
N GLY A 193 -10.26 13.93 -6.49
CA GLY A 193 -9.18 13.10 -7.01
C GLY A 193 -7.83 13.81 -7.20
N GLU A 194 -7.74 15.10 -6.88
CA GLU A 194 -6.49 15.86 -6.91
C GLU A 194 -5.65 15.63 -5.65
N SER A 195 -4.32 15.65 -5.78
CA SER A 195 -3.42 15.65 -4.61
C SER A 195 -3.53 17.00 -3.89
N PRO A 196 -3.70 17.06 -2.55
CA PRO A 196 -3.81 18.33 -1.84
C PRO A 196 -2.48 19.08 -1.73
N VAL A 197 -1.37 18.33 -1.67
CA VAL A 197 -0.01 18.85 -1.52
C VAL A 197 0.87 18.33 -2.66
N LEU A 198 1.61 19.23 -3.31
CA LEU A 198 2.48 18.93 -4.45
C LEU A 198 3.93 18.64 -4.06
N GLY A 199 4.29 18.95 -2.82
CA GLY A 199 5.64 18.85 -2.27
C GLY A 199 5.78 19.75 -1.06
N TYR A 200 7.02 19.94 -0.61
CA TYR A 200 7.33 20.82 0.52
C TYR A 200 8.41 21.81 0.13
N ASN A 201 8.30 23.02 0.65
CA ASN A 201 9.35 24.02 0.58
C ASN A 201 10.52 23.64 1.49
N ALA A 202 11.65 24.35 1.36
CA ALA A 202 12.83 24.12 2.20
C ALA A 202 12.56 24.34 3.71
N ASP A 203 11.52 25.12 4.06
CA ASP A 203 11.06 25.34 5.43
C ASP A 203 10.05 24.27 5.92
N SER A 204 9.92 23.16 5.18
CA SER A 204 8.98 22.06 5.44
C SER A 204 7.50 22.43 5.38
N LYS A 205 7.13 23.60 4.83
CA LYS A 205 5.72 23.93 4.60
C LYS A 205 5.19 23.26 3.33
N PRO A 206 3.94 22.75 3.35
CA PRO A 206 3.34 22.12 2.18
C PRO A 206 3.12 23.13 1.04
N ILE A 207 3.43 22.71 -0.18
CA ILE A 207 3.07 23.42 -1.41
C ILE A 207 1.65 22.98 -1.77
N ILE A 208 0.67 23.83 -1.46
CA ILE A 208 -0.75 23.52 -1.65
C ILE A 208 -1.12 23.49 -3.13
N ASN A 209 -1.83 22.45 -3.55
CA ASN A 209 -2.44 22.37 -4.88
C ASN A 209 -3.71 23.19 -4.92
N SER A 210 -3.70 24.34 -5.60
CA SER A 210 -4.87 25.22 -5.71
C SER A 210 -6.07 24.56 -6.40
N ASN A 211 -5.87 23.54 -7.24
CA ASN A 211 -6.94 22.83 -7.93
C ASN A 211 -7.66 21.80 -7.04
N SER A 212 -7.09 21.50 -5.87
CA SER A 212 -7.60 20.44 -4.99
C SER A 212 -8.75 20.90 -4.08
N GLY A 213 -8.91 22.22 -3.88
CA GLY A 213 -9.82 22.77 -2.87
C GLY A 213 -9.40 22.48 -1.42
N TYR A 214 -8.17 22.01 -1.20
CA TYR A 214 -7.62 21.72 0.12
C TYR A 214 -7.39 23.00 0.94
N VAL A 215 -7.78 22.94 2.21
CA VAL A 215 -7.59 24.02 3.18
C VAL A 215 -6.93 23.44 4.42
N GLU A 216 -5.72 23.89 4.71
CA GLU A 216 -4.89 23.36 5.80
C GLU A 216 -5.49 23.63 7.19
N SER A 217 -6.02 24.84 7.41
CA SER A 217 -6.27 25.35 8.76
C SER A 217 -7.73 25.71 9.04
N GLY A 218 -8.02 25.80 10.34
CA GLY A 218 -9.31 26.24 10.88
C GLY A 218 -10.36 25.13 10.94
N PRO A 219 -11.38 25.28 11.80
CA PRO A 219 -12.51 24.37 11.87
C PRO A 219 -13.41 24.52 10.65
N SER A 220 -13.96 23.41 10.17
CA SER A 220 -14.96 23.39 9.10
C SER A 220 -16.30 23.94 9.58
N ALA A 221 -16.97 24.70 8.72
CA ALA A 221 -18.28 25.27 9.01
C ALA A 221 -19.39 24.20 8.98
N ALA A 222 -19.24 23.16 8.15
CA ALA A 222 -20.25 22.11 7.95
C ALA A 222 -19.61 20.72 7.98
N GLY A 223 -20.42 19.72 8.34
CA GLY A 223 -20.05 18.32 8.23
C GLY A 223 -20.15 17.79 6.81
N THR A 224 -19.55 16.63 6.57
CA THR A 224 -19.62 15.87 5.32
C THR A 224 -20.13 14.44 5.61
N LYS A 225 -20.11 13.56 4.61
CA LYS A 225 -20.37 12.13 4.80
C LYS A 225 -19.44 11.50 5.85
N TYR A 226 -18.20 11.98 5.99
CA TYR A 226 -17.17 11.35 6.81
C TYR A 226 -16.68 12.21 7.98
N THR A 227 -17.08 13.47 8.07
CA THR A 227 -16.62 14.41 9.11
C THR A 227 -17.79 15.20 9.69
N LYS A 228 -17.67 15.60 10.96
CA LYS A 228 -18.61 16.53 11.60
C LYS A 228 -18.20 17.98 11.35
N ALA A 229 -19.15 18.90 11.51
CA ALA A 229 -18.84 20.33 11.59
C ALA A 229 -17.87 20.59 12.77
N GLY A 230 -16.95 21.53 12.59
CA GLY A 230 -15.91 21.85 13.57
C GLY A 230 -14.63 21.01 13.46
N VAL A 231 -14.63 19.92 12.67
CA VAL A 231 -13.40 19.18 12.34
C VAL A 231 -12.48 20.08 11.50
N TRP A 232 -11.17 20.03 11.74
CA TRP A 232 -10.20 20.83 10.98
C TRP A 232 -10.28 20.58 9.47
N ASN A 233 -10.19 21.65 8.69
CA ASN A 233 -10.41 21.60 7.23
C ASN A 233 -9.47 20.65 6.48
N MET A 234 -8.26 20.41 6.99
CA MET A 234 -7.31 19.45 6.37
C MET A 234 -7.84 18.01 6.28
N TYR A 235 -8.86 17.66 7.07
CA TYR A 235 -9.48 16.33 7.08
C TYR A 235 -10.80 16.28 6.31
N VAL A 236 -11.26 17.39 5.76
CA VAL A 236 -12.57 17.54 5.13
C VAL A 236 -12.44 17.36 3.62
N ASN A 237 -13.46 16.76 2.99
CA ASN A 237 -13.52 16.51 1.55
C ASN A 237 -12.32 15.73 1.00
N ARG A 238 -11.78 14.78 1.79
CA ARG A 238 -10.74 13.84 1.35
C ARG A 238 -11.39 12.67 0.60
N GLU A 239 -10.58 11.85 -0.06
CA GLU A 239 -11.08 10.63 -0.70
C GLU A 239 -11.52 9.55 0.33
N PRO A 240 -12.39 8.59 -0.04
CA PRO A 240 -12.83 7.51 0.85
C PRO A 240 -11.69 6.70 1.49
N ARG A 241 -10.57 6.50 0.77
CA ARG A 241 -9.40 5.76 1.26
C ARG A 241 -8.70 6.44 2.44
N PHE A 242 -8.75 7.77 2.52
CA PHE A 242 -8.25 8.52 3.69
C PHE A 242 -9.02 8.12 4.95
N TYR A 243 -10.36 8.17 4.89
CA TYR A 243 -11.24 7.84 6.02
C TYR A 243 -11.23 6.35 6.40
N ALA A 244 -10.88 5.48 5.45
CA ALA A 244 -10.65 4.06 5.71
C ALA A 244 -9.29 3.78 6.40
N SER A 245 -8.31 4.66 6.21
CA SER A 245 -6.91 4.39 6.55
C SER A 245 -6.38 5.18 7.74
N ILE A 246 -6.92 6.37 8.00
CA ILE A 246 -6.42 7.31 9.01
C ILE A 246 -7.51 7.65 10.01
N THR A 247 -7.17 7.55 11.29
CA THR A 247 -7.91 8.17 12.40
C THR A 247 -7.22 9.47 12.75
N PHE A 248 -7.98 10.56 12.78
CA PHE A 248 -7.54 11.94 13.08
C PHE A 248 -8.46 12.56 14.13
N SER A 249 -8.06 13.67 14.74
CA SER A 249 -8.85 14.34 15.78
C SER A 249 -10.23 14.75 15.24
N GLY A 250 -11.29 14.33 15.92
CA GLY A 250 -12.69 14.53 15.52
C GLY A 250 -13.26 13.45 14.58
N SER A 251 -12.46 12.48 14.12
CA SER A 251 -12.96 11.33 13.35
C SER A 251 -13.80 10.39 14.23
N GLU A 252 -14.88 9.87 13.66
CA GLU A 252 -15.65 8.79 14.30
C GLU A 252 -14.83 7.50 14.29
N TRP A 253 -14.74 6.83 15.44
CA TRP A 253 -14.04 5.57 15.60
C TRP A 253 -14.74 4.42 14.86
N VAL A 254 -13.98 3.41 14.43
CA VAL A 254 -14.46 2.34 13.53
C VAL A 254 -15.51 1.41 14.12
N TYR A 255 -15.63 1.36 15.45
CA TYR A 255 -16.69 0.64 16.15
C TYR A 255 -17.15 1.44 17.37
N LYS A 256 -18.31 1.06 17.92
CA LYS A 256 -18.96 1.76 19.04
C LYS A 256 -18.25 1.48 20.37
N GLY A 257 -18.49 2.30 21.38
CA GLY A 257 -17.87 2.15 22.70
C GLY A 257 -18.20 0.84 23.40
N ALA A 258 -17.73 0.68 24.64
CA ALA A 258 -17.85 -0.57 25.42
C ALA A 258 -19.30 -1.11 25.55
N ASP A 259 -20.30 -0.23 25.41
CA ASP A 259 -21.73 -0.55 25.42
C ASP A 259 -22.26 -1.10 24.08
N GLY A 260 -21.43 -1.11 23.03
CA GLY A 260 -21.76 -1.47 21.67
C GLY A 260 -22.72 -0.50 20.97
N LYS A 261 -22.99 0.68 21.56
CA LYS A 261 -24.06 1.60 21.12
C LYS A 261 -23.56 3.03 20.89
N THR A 262 -22.66 3.52 21.72
CA THR A 262 -22.23 4.92 21.72
C THR A 262 -21.13 5.16 20.67
N PRO A 263 -21.34 6.08 19.70
CA PRO A 263 -20.26 6.52 18.80
C PRO A 263 -19.15 7.21 19.58
N LEU A 264 -17.89 6.92 19.22
CA LEU A 264 -16.71 7.54 19.83
C LEU A 264 -16.01 8.44 18.81
N TYR A 265 -15.42 9.53 19.27
CA TYR A 265 -14.70 10.48 18.45
C TYR A 265 -13.29 10.63 18.98
N ALA A 266 -12.30 10.54 18.10
CA ALA A 266 -10.89 10.66 18.50
C ALA A 266 -10.58 12.07 19.01
N GLU A 267 -9.90 12.18 20.15
CA GLU A 267 -9.58 13.46 20.79
C GLU A 267 -8.06 13.54 21.07
N PHE A 268 -7.26 13.81 20.04
CA PHE A 268 -5.79 13.80 20.15
C PHE A 268 -5.18 15.10 20.70
N PHE A 269 -5.98 16.13 21.00
CA PHE A 269 -5.48 17.32 21.69
C PHE A 269 -5.10 16.99 23.13
N ALA A 270 -4.20 17.76 23.75
CA ALA A 270 -3.55 17.39 25.00
C ALA A 270 -4.52 16.94 26.12
N THR A 271 -5.61 17.66 26.33
CA THR A 271 -6.63 17.38 27.36
C THR A 271 -7.73 16.41 26.90
N GLY A 272 -7.68 15.95 25.66
CA GLY A 272 -8.65 15.03 25.07
C GLY A 272 -8.45 13.59 25.54
N LYS A 273 -9.47 12.76 25.36
CA LYS A 273 -9.46 11.35 25.81
C LYS A 273 -8.38 10.47 25.18
N ASP A 274 -7.83 10.88 24.03
CA ASP A 274 -6.71 10.21 23.35
C ASP A 274 -5.43 11.04 23.38
N GLY A 275 -5.43 12.12 24.15
CA GLY A 275 -4.30 13.01 24.37
C GLY A 275 -3.51 12.66 25.62
N LEU A 276 -2.34 13.28 25.74
CA LEU A 276 -1.37 13.04 26.81
C LEU A 276 -1.94 13.26 28.23
N GLN A 277 -2.80 14.27 28.41
CA GLN A 277 -3.34 14.69 29.71
C GLN A 277 -4.75 14.19 29.99
N GLY A 278 -5.52 13.84 28.95
CA GLY A 278 -6.91 13.36 29.09
C GLY A 278 -7.07 11.84 28.96
N GLY A 279 -6.05 11.12 28.48
CA GLY A 279 -6.09 9.66 28.37
C GLY A 279 -6.02 8.96 29.72
N ALA A 280 -6.89 7.98 29.94
CA ALA A 280 -7.01 7.22 31.20
C ALA A 280 -5.73 6.49 31.63
N ARG A 281 -4.75 6.34 30.72
CA ARG A 281 -3.46 5.69 30.99
C ARG A 281 -2.29 6.65 31.13
N GLY A 282 -2.44 7.95 30.78
CA GLY A 282 -1.34 8.93 30.81
C GLY A 282 -0.07 8.50 30.03
N MET A 283 -0.18 7.47 29.20
CA MET A 283 0.90 6.75 28.52
C MET A 283 0.44 6.49 27.07
N ASP A 284 1.41 6.49 26.15
CA ASP A 284 1.25 6.12 24.73
C ASP A 284 0.31 6.98 23.84
N PRO A 285 0.24 8.33 23.97
CA PRO A 285 -0.44 9.13 22.95
C PRO A 285 0.31 9.03 21.62
N THR A 286 -0.44 9.09 20.51
CA THR A 286 0.18 9.19 19.18
C THR A 286 1.06 10.43 19.11
N LYS A 287 2.28 10.27 18.60
CA LYS A 287 3.24 11.37 18.45
C LYS A 287 2.88 12.35 17.35
N SER A 288 2.14 11.89 16.33
CA SER A 288 1.83 12.68 15.14
C SER A 288 0.41 13.25 15.12
N GLY A 289 -0.43 12.92 16.11
CA GLY A 289 -1.85 13.28 16.10
C GLY A 289 -2.69 12.41 15.15
N TYR A 290 -2.13 11.31 14.64
CA TYR A 290 -2.80 10.35 13.76
C TYR A 290 -2.63 8.93 14.26
N VAL A 291 -3.62 8.07 14.01
CA VAL A 291 -3.49 6.63 14.22
C VAL A 291 -3.95 5.87 12.97
N ILE A 292 -3.22 4.83 12.60
CA ILE A 292 -3.54 3.96 11.48
C ILE A 292 -4.84 3.20 11.79
N ARG A 293 -5.80 3.32 10.87
CA ARG A 293 -7.12 2.67 10.93
C ARG A 293 -7.22 1.46 10.01
N LYS A 294 -6.44 1.43 8.92
CA LYS A 294 -6.44 0.32 7.98
C LYS A 294 -6.12 -0.98 8.72
N TYR A 295 -6.79 -2.08 8.35
CA TYR A 295 -6.79 -3.38 9.02
C TYR A 295 -7.45 -3.44 10.41
N VAL A 296 -7.94 -2.32 10.99
CA VAL A 296 -8.79 -2.39 12.19
C VAL A 296 -10.22 -2.69 11.78
N SER A 297 -10.73 -3.87 12.13
CA SER A 297 -12.07 -4.30 11.73
C SER A 297 -13.16 -3.51 12.46
N PRO A 298 -14.22 -3.06 11.75
CA PRO A 298 -15.40 -2.48 12.41
C PRO A 298 -16.19 -3.52 13.23
N ASN A 299 -15.90 -4.81 13.06
CA ASN A 299 -16.50 -5.90 13.83
C ASN A 299 -15.66 -6.30 15.06
N SER A 300 -14.53 -5.63 15.30
CA SER A 300 -13.73 -5.80 16.52
C SER A 300 -14.27 -4.88 17.63
N ASP A 301 -14.01 -5.28 18.87
CA ASP A 301 -14.26 -4.53 20.10
C ASP A 301 -13.07 -4.80 21.03
N VAL A 302 -12.11 -3.87 20.96
CA VAL A 302 -10.83 -3.94 21.68
C VAL A 302 -11.03 -3.85 23.18
N PHE A 303 -12.04 -3.09 23.64
CA PHE A 303 -12.32 -2.87 25.04
C PHE A 303 -12.79 -4.17 25.72
N ASN A 304 -13.76 -4.85 25.10
CA ASN A 304 -14.29 -6.12 25.61
C ASN A 304 -13.48 -7.35 25.16
N ARG A 305 -12.31 -7.14 24.53
CA ARG A 305 -11.41 -8.19 24.02
C ARG A 305 -12.08 -9.15 23.02
N LYS A 306 -13.04 -8.65 22.24
CA LYS A 306 -13.74 -9.39 21.19
C LYS A 306 -13.18 -8.95 19.85
N LEU A 307 -12.26 -9.72 19.30
CA LEU A 307 -11.57 -9.35 18.07
C LEU A 307 -12.15 -10.08 16.88
N PHE A 308 -12.21 -9.41 15.75
CA PHE A 308 -12.48 -10.06 14.48
C PHE A 308 -11.29 -10.94 14.11
N ASP A 309 -11.50 -12.24 14.15
CA ASP A 309 -10.49 -13.26 13.86
C ASP A 309 -10.46 -13.65 12.38
N ASN A 310 -11.46 -13.24 11.61
CA ASN A 310 -11.67 -13.61 10.22
C ASN A 310 -10.95 -12.66 9.23
N ALA A 311 -9.91 -11.92 9.64
CA ALA A 311 -9.13 -11.07 8.73
C ALA A 311 -8.08 -11.86 7.91
N ALA A 312 -7.69 -11.31 6.77
CA ALA A 312 -6.62 -11.83 5.93
C ALA A 312 -5.48 -10.81 5.80
N TRP A 313 -4.25 -11.27 6.03
CA TRP A 313 -3.05 -10.49 5.69
C TRP A 313 -2.67 -10.80 4.25
N LEU A 314 -2.85 -9.84 3.37
CA LEU A 314 -2.64 -10.03 1.93
C LEU A 314 -1.17 -9.85 1.59
N PHE A 315 -0.59 -10.83 0.91
CA PHE A 315 0.75 -10.71 0.35
C PHE A 315 0.72 -10.15 -1.06
N PHE A 316 -0.30 -10.53 -1.84
CA PHE A 316 -0.53 -10.06 -3.20
C PHE A 316 -2.03 -9.86 -3.44
N ARG A 317 -2.37 -8.75 -4.09
CA ARG A 317 -3.75 -8.45 -4.51
C ARG A 317 -3.77 -7.72 -5.85
N LEU A 318 -4.88 -7.83 -6.59
CA LEU A 318 -4.94 -7.37 -7.97
C LEU A 318 -4.68 -5.86 -8.14
N GLY A 319 -5.06 -5.02 -7.16
CA GLY A 319 -4.76 -3.58 -7.19
C GLY A 319 -3.26 -3.27 -7.26
N GLU A 320 -2.40 -4.11 -6.66
CA GLU A 320 -0.96 -3.99 -6.84
C GLU A 320 -0.54 -4.30 -8.27
N ILE A 321 -1.07 -5.37 -8.86
CA ILE A 321 -0.68 -5.83 -10.20
C ILE A 321 -1.11 -4.82 -11.27
N TYR A 322 -2.25 -4.16 -11.09
CA TYR A 322 -2.68 -3.03 -11.92
C TYR A 322 -1.66 -1.90 -11.90
N LEU A 323 -1.11 -1.57 -10.73
CA LEU A 323 -0.09 -0.54 -10.59
C LEU A 323 1.29 -1.01 -11.10
N ASN A 324 1.64 -2.28 -10.92
CA ASN A 324 2.86 -2.86 -11.50
C ASN A 324 2.82 -2.76 -13.03
N TYR A 325 1.68 -3.10 -13.65
CA TYR A 325 1.50 -3.01 -15.09
C TYR A 325 1.53 -1.56 -15.57
N ALA A 326 0.77 -0.65 -14.94
CA ALA A 326 0.75 0.76 -15.32
C ALA A 326 2.14 1.40 -15.22
N GLU A 327 2.89 1.11 -14.16
CA GLU A 327 4.26 1.59 -14.00
C GLU A 327 5.18 1.02 -15.08
N ALA A 328 5.21 -0.30 -15.23
CA ALA A 328 6.10 -0.93 -16.21
C ALA A 328 5.80 -0.49 -17.64
N LEU A 329 4.51 -0.35 -17.98
CA LEU A 329 4.06 0.09 -19.30
C LEU A 329 4.38 1.57 -19.54
N ASN A 330 4.31 2.43 -18.52
CA ASN A 330 4.75 3.81 -18.64
C ASN A 330 6.24 3.90 -18.95
N GLU A 331 7.06 3.00 -18.42
CA GLU A 331 8.50 2.97 -18.68
C GLU A 331 8.87 2.31 -20.01
N SER A 332 8.14 1.27 -20.44
CA SER A 332 8.42 0.55 -21.68
C SER A 332 7.72 1.11 -22.92
N SER A 333 6.54 1.72 -22.76
CA SER A 333 5.69 2.23 -23.84
C SER A 333 4.93 3.49 -23.40
N PRO A 334 5.62 4.65 -23.27
CA PRO A 334 5.00 5.89 -22.82
C PRO A 334 3.80 6.29 -23.68
N GLY A 335 2.73 6.75 -23.04
CA GLY A 335 1.49 7.18 -23.72
C GLY A 335 0.56 6.02 -24.13
N HIS A 336 0.91 4.77 -23.83
CA HIS A 336 0.02 3.64 -24.09
C HIS A 336 -1.32 3.78 -23.34
N PRO A 337 -2.49 3.57 -24.00
CA PRO A 337 -3.81 3.83 -23.40
C PRO A 337 -4.09 2.97 -22.16
N ASP A 338 -3.56 1.75 -22.10
CA ASP A 338 -3.73 0.87 -20.94
C ASP A 338 -3.06 1.38 -19.65
N ILE A 339 -2.12 2.34 -19.72
CA ILE A 339 -1.48 2.93 -18.52
C ILE A 339 -2.55 3.45 -17.56
N PHE A 340 -3.47 4.29 -18.08
CA PHE A 340 -4.52 4.89 -17.27
C PHE A 340 -5.79 4.05 -17.17
N LYS A 341 -5.97 3.03 -18.02
CA LYS A 341 -7.08 2.07 -17.89
C LYS A 341 -7.08 1.41 -16.51
N TYR A 342 -5.97 0.81 -16.10
CA TYR A 342 -5.90 0.07 -14.83
C TYR A 342 -5.77 0.98 -13.60
N VAL A 343 -5.13 2.14 -13.74
CA VAL A 343 -5.17 3.20 -12.73
C VAL A 343 -6.60 3.69 -12.52
N ASN A 344 -7.37 3.90 -13.59
CA ASN A 344 -8.75 4.35 -13.50
C ASN A 344 -9.67 3.32 -12.85
N LEU A 345 -9.44 2.02 -13.05
CA LEU A 345 -10.21 0.98 -12.33
C LEU A 345 -10.00 1.08 -10.81
N ILE A 346 -8.79 1.41 -10.34
CA ILE A 346 -8.52 1.66 -8.92
C ILE A 346 -9.24 2.92 -8.45
N ARG A 347 -9.17 4.00 -9.21
CA ARG A 347 -9.81 5.30 -8.88
C ARG A 347 -11.32 5.21 -8.85
N GLU A 348 -11.91 4.49 -9.81
CA GLU A 348 -13.33 4.18 -9.85
C GLU A 348 -13.74 3.39 -8.61
N ARG A 349 -12.98 2.35 -8.24
CA ARG A 349 -13.22 1.61 -7.00
C ARG A 349 -13.12 2.54 -5.78
N ALA A 350 -12.13 3.42 -5.75
CA ALA A 350 -11.95 4.38 -4.67
C ALA A 350 -13.01 5.49 -4.64
N GLY A 351 -13.90 5.56 -5.63
CA GLY A 351 -14.96 6.57 -5.70
C GLY A 351 -14.44 7.98 -5.97
N ILE A 352 -13.32 8.12 -6.67
CA ILE A 352 -12.74 9.42 -7.07
C ILE A 352 -12.69 9.56 -8.60
N PRO A 353 -12.66 10.80 -9.13
CA PRO A 353 -12.61 11.03 -10.57
C PRO A 353 -11.44 10.34 -11.28
N GLN A 354 -11.72 9.84 -12.47
CA GLN A 354 -10.77 9.14 -13.33
C GLN A 354 -9.97 10.13 -14.21
N TYR A 355 -8.87 9.67 -14.79
CA TYR A 355 -8.16 10.43 -15.82
C TYR A 355 -8.84 10.24 -17.19
N GLY A 356 -9.21 11.34 -17.83
CA GLY A 356 -9.71 11.38 -19.21
C GLY A 356 -11.16 10.94 -19.44
N SER A 357 -11.86 10.43 -18.43
CA SER A 357 -13.24 9.96 -18.60
C SER A 357 -14.08 10.06 -17.33
N GLY A 358 -15.40 10.09 -17.49
CA GLY A 358 -16.37 10.13 -16.39
C GLY A 358 -16.60 11.52 -15.78
N PRO A 359 -17.53 11.62 -14.82
CA PRO A 359 -17.83 12.89 -14.15
C PRO A 359 -16.63 13.45 -13.38
N GLY A 360 -16.34 14.73 -13.58
CA GLY A 360 -15.22 15.41 -12.91
C GLY A 360 -13.84 14.93 -13.35
N ALA A 361 -13.72 14.31 -14.54
CA ALA A 361 -12.48 13.72 -15.04
C ALA A 361 -11.28 14.67 -14.94
N LEU A 362 -10.16 14.11 -14.50
CA LEU A 362 -8.88 14.80 -14.49
C LEU A 362 -8.23 14.73 -15.88
N PRO A 363 -7.37 15.69 -16.25
CA PRO A 363 -6.61 15.63 -17.50
C PRO A 363 -5.74 14.37 -17.57
N VAL A 364 -5.72 13.69 -18.71
CA VAL A 364 -4.76 12.60 -18.94
C VAL A 364 -3.36 13.19 -18.94
N PRO A 365 -2.42 12.62 -18.16
CA PRO A 365 -1.03 13.06 -18.17
C PRO A 365 -0.43 13.12 -19.57
N SER A 366 0.23 14.25 -19.85
CA SER A 366 0.73 14.63 -21.17
C SER A 366 2.15 14.12 -21.46
N SER A 367 2.87 13.66 -20.43
CA SER A 367 4.24 13.15 -20.54
C SER A 367 4.45 11.91 -19.69
N GLN A 368 5.50 11.16 -20.02
CA GLN A 368 5.94 9.99 -19.25
C GLN A 368 6.21 10.34 -17.77
N ASP A 369 6.83 11.50 -17.52
CA ASP A 369 7.16 11.95 -16.17
C ASP A 369 5.94 12.35 -15.36
N GLU A 370 4.96 12.99 -16.01
CA GLU A 370 3.68 13.30 -15.38
C GLU A 370 2.92 12.01 -15.06
N ALA A 371 2.86 11.08 -16.01
CA ALA A 371 2.22 9.78 -15.82
C ALA A 371 2.88 9.00 -14.67
N ARG A 372 4.22 8.95 -14.62
CA ARG A 372 4.97 8.33 -13.53
C ARG A 372 4.58 8.94 -12.18
N ARG A 373 4.53 10.27 -12.06
CA ARG A 373 4.13 10.93 -10.81
C ARG A 373 2.71 10.56 -10.39
N LYS A 374 1.75 10.49 -11.32
CA LYS A 374 0.38 10.08 -11.00
C LYS A 374 0.29 8.60 -10.58
N ILE A 375 1.02 7.70 -11.24
CA ILE A 375 1.10 6.27 -10.88
C ILE A 375 1.72 6.09 -9.49
N VAL A 376 2.82 6.80 -9.21
CA VAL A 376 3.50 6.78 -7.90
C VAL A 376 2.58 7.29 -6.79
N ALA A 377 1.82 8.36 -7.04
CA ALA A 377 0.85 8.89 -6.08
C ALA A 377 -0.28 7.89 -5.81
N GLU A 378 -0.85 7.30 -6.87
CA GLU A 378 -1.89 6.28 -6.74
C GLU A 378 -1.37 5.06 -5.98
N ARG A 379 -0.13 4.60 -6.27
CA ARG A 379 0.50 3.49 -5.57
C ARG A 379 0.73 3.76 -4.09
N ARG A 380 1.13 4.98 -3.73
CA ARG A 380 1.33 5.39 -2.34
C ARG A 380 0.04 5.34 -1.52
N VAL A 381 -1.08 5.74 -2.12
CA VAL A 381 -2.41 5.74 -1.48
C VAL A 381 -3.01 4.35 -1.45
N GLU A 382 -3.06 3.68 -2.61
CA GLU A 382 -3.73 2.40 -2.76
C GLU A 382 -3.10 1.34 -1.86
N LEU A 383 -1.76 1.25 -1.86
CA LEU A 383 -0.99 0.24 -1.13
C LEU A 383 -0.48 0.73 0.24
N VAL A 384 -1.09 1.79 0.79
CA VAL A 384 -0.69 2.34 2.09
C VAL A 384 -0.80 1.27 3.19
N PHE A 385 0.21 1.19 4.07
CA PHE A 385 0.31 0.21 5.17
C PHE A 385 0.31 -1.27 4.73
N GLU A 386 0.65 -1.56 3.47
CA GLU A 386 0.78 -2.92 2.95
C GLU A 386 2.25 -3.30 2.68
N SER A 387 3.18 -2.71 3.45
CA SER A 387 4.63 -2.98 3.38
C SER A 387 5.30 -2.66 2.03
N HIS A 388 4.69 -1.85 1.16
CA HIS A 388 5.26 -1.47 -0.14
C HIS A 388 6.21 -0.27 -0.08
N ARG A 389 5.86 0.77 0.70
CA ARG A 389 6.52 2.09 0.65
C ARG A 389 8.03 2.02 0.84
N LEU A 390 8.49 1.20 1.79
CA LEU A 390 9.91 1.00 2.08
C LEU A 390 10.71 0.57 0.83
N PHE A 391 10.17 -0.37 0.07
CA PHE A 391 10.82 -0.90 -1.12
C PHE A 391 10.64 0.02 -2.31
N ASP A 392 9.46 0.62 -2.46
CA ASP A 392 9.15 1.54 -3.55
C ASP A 392 10.06 2.78 -3.52
N THR A 393 10.26 3.42 -2.36
CA THR A 393 11.14 4.60 -2.28
C THR A 393 12.60 4.25 -2.56
N ARG A 394 13.04 3.05 -2.19
CA ARG A 394 14.40 2.56 -2.45
C ARG A 394 14.61 2.23 -3.92
N ARG A 395 13.71 1.46 -4.53
CA ARG A 395 13.86 1.02 -5.92
C ARG A 395 13.79 2.19 -6.91
N TRP A 396 13.02 3.23 -6.58
CA TRP A 396 13.01 4.50 -7.31
C TRP A 396 14.14 5.45 -6.95
N LYS A 397 14.96 5.13 -5.94
CA LYS A 397 16.04 5.98 -5.41
C LYS A 397 15.55 7.36 -4.92
N ILE A 398 14.35 7.41 -4.32
CA ILE A 398 13.75 8.63 -3.76
C ILE A 398 13.69 8.65 -2.22
N ALA A 399 14.20 7.61 -1.55
CA ALA A 399 14.14 7.51 -0.10
C ALA A 399 14.80 8.69 0.63
N PRO A 400 15.98 9.21 0.24
CA PRO A 400 16.55 10.40 0.88
C PRO A 400 15.62 11.62 0.84
N GLN A 401 14.89 11.79 -0.26
CA GLN A 401 14.00 12.92 -0.50
C GLN A 401 12.66 12.77 0.23
N THR A 402 12.13 11.54 0.34
CA THR A 402 10.79 11.31 0.88
C THR A 402 10.75 10.77 2.30
N ASP A 403 11.83 10.16 2.77
CA ASP A 403 11.87 9.45 4.06
C ASP A 403 12.92 10.08 5.01
N GLY A 404 13.71 11.06 4.53
CA GLY A 404 14.78 11.73 5.29
C GLY A 404 14.40 13.06 5.95
N GLY A 405 13.12 13.44 5.92
CA GLY A 405 12.63 14.70 6.49
C GLY A 405 12.29 14.65 7.99
N PRO A 406 12.07 15.80 8.65
CA PRO A 406 11.58 15.84 10.02
C PRO A 406 10.20 15.14 10.12
N MET A 407 9.99 14.48 11.26
CA MET A 407 8.78 13.71 11.60
C MET A 407 7.82 14.52 12.46
#